data_AF-A0A835GZ23-F1
#
_entry.id   AF-A0A835GZ23-F1
#
_cell.length_a   1.000
_cell.length_b   1.000
_cell.length_c   1.000
_cell.angle_alpha   90.00
_cell.angle_beta   90.00
_cell.angle_gamma   90.00
#
_symmetry.space_group_name_H-M   'P 1'
#
loop_
_entity.id
_entity.type
_entity.pdbx_description
1 polymer ?
#
loop_
_entity_poly.entity_id
_entity_poly.type
_entity_poly.pdbx_seq_one_letter_code
_entity_poly.pdbx_strand_id
1 'polypeptide(L)'
;MLLHLLSHQSTTHSHHVNVDLSKSLPSSQTFEPRIVVNKLDTKGLISYRLYRDSCKELEGKFVKDLSEVGRDLKNVVLVDDNPNAYVFQPENALPVLPFIDDFNDRELEKVIKFFENAEGVEDMRDAVKNYVSVEEKKVERDLFI
;
A
#
# COMPACT_ATOMS: atom_id res chain seq x y z
N MET A 1 5.19 9.25 -4.35
CA MET A 1 5.99 8.29 -3.55
C MET A 1 4.98 7.48 -2.76
N LEU A 2 4.81 6.21 -3.09
CA LEU A 2 3.73 5.40 -2.53
C LEU A 2 4.32 4.34 -1.62
N LEU A 3 3.83 4.31 -0.37
CA LEU A 3 4.29 3.40 0.67
C LEU A 3 3.32 2.23 0.72
N HIS A 4 3.66 1.12 0.08
CA HIS A 4 2.95 -0.13 0.29
C HIS A 4 3.40 -0.74 1.61
N LEU A 5 2.46 -1.14 2.46
CA LEU A 5 2.76 -1.83 3.70
C LEU A 5 2.49 -3.33 3.57
N LEU A 6 3.44 -4.06 2.98
CA LEU A 6 3.30 -5.50 2.84
C LEU A 6 3.81 -6.21 4.12
N SER A 7 2.85 -6.71 4.89
CA SER A 7 2.88 -7.92 5.73
C SER A 7 3.42 -7.87 7.17
N HIS A 8 2.51 -8.22 8.09
CA HIS A 8 2.76 -8.58 9.49
C HIS A 8 3.37 -9.99 9.53
N GLN A 9 4.60 -10.14 10.06
CA GLN A 9 5.09 -11.43 10.52
C GLN A 9 5.18 -11.37 12.03
N SER A 10 4.31 -12.12 12.69
CA SER A 10 4.38 -12.37 14.14
C SER A 10 5.55 -13.33 14.38
N THR A 11 6.76 -12.79 14.50
CA THR A 11 7.89 -13.40 15.21
C THR A 11 8.99 -12.35 15.35
N THR A 12 9.25 -11.93 16.58
CA THR A 12 10.40 -11.11 17.03
C THR A 12 10.44 -9.64 16.59
N HIS A 13 9.75 -8.76 17.33
CA HIS A 13 9.99 -7.31 17.54
C HIS A 13 10.32 -6.37 16.36
N SER A 14 10.29 -6.81 15.10
CA SER A 14 10.59 -5.99 13.93
C SER A 14 9.48 -6.15 12.89
N HIS A 15 8.67 -5.11 12.74
CA HIS A 15 7.65 -5.03 11.69
C HIS A 15 8.35 -4.72 10.36
N HIS A 16 8.57 -5.76 9.56
CA HIS A 16 9.27 -5.67 8.28
C HIS A 16 8.29 -5.35 7.16
N VAL A 17 8.42 -4.17 6.57
CA VAL A 17 7.50 -3.65 5.54
C VAL A 17 8.14 -3.80 4.16
N ASN A 18 7.42 -4.24 3.13
CA ASN A 18 7.92 -4.16 1.75
C ASN A 18 7.25 -3.05 0.98
N VAL A 19 8.05 -2.21 0.33
CA VAL A 19 7.60 -1.03 -0.40
C VAL A 19 7.84 -1.23 -1.89
N ASP A 20 6.77 -1.10 -2.67
CA ASP A 20 6.83 -0.96 -4.13
C ASP A 20 6.79 0.52 -4.51
N LEU A 21 7.77 0.95 -5.30
CA LEU A 21 8.00 2.33 -5.70
C LEU A 21 7.63 2.61 -7.16
N SER A 22 6.90 1.70 -7.80
CA SER A 22 6.45 1.84 -9.18
C SER A 22 5.38 2.95 -9.34
N LYS A 23 5.78 4.23 -9.34
CA LYS A 23 4.91 5.27 -9.92
C LYS A 23 5.02 5.24 -11.44
N SER A 24 3.89 5.43 -12.13
CA SER A 24 3.89 5.76 -13.56
C SER A 24 4.44 7.19 -13.72
N LEU A 25 5.76 7.33 -13.73
CA LEU A 25 6.41 8.56 -14.14
C LEU A 25 6.64 8.53 -15.65
N PRO A 26 6.34 9.63 -16.38
CA PRO A 26 6.68 9.77 -17.78
C PRO A 26 8.19 9.64 -17.96
N SER A 27 8.59 9.00 -19.05
CA SER A 27 9.96 8.61 -19.42
C SER A 27 10.99 9.75 -19.48
N SER A 28 10.56 11.01 -19.32
CA SER A 28 11.40 12.21 -19.40
C SER A 28 11.97 12.69 -18.05
N GLN A 29 11.50 12.16 -16.90
CA GLN A 29 12.12 12.45 -15.60
C GLN A 29 12.98 11.28 -15.15
N THR A 30 14.29 11.51 -15.03
CA THR A 30 15.22 10.60 -14.34
C THR A 30 14.99 10.70 -12.83
N PHE A 31 13.85 10.20 -12.37
CA PHE A 31 13.60 9.99 -10.96
C PHE A 31 14.28 8.69 -10.57
N GLU A 32 15.20 8.75 -9.61
CA GLU A 32 15.84 7.58 -9.03
C GLU A 32 15.09 7.18 -7.74
N PRO A 33 14.06 6.31 -7.80
CA PRO A 33 13.27 5.94 -6.63
C PRO A 33 14.12 5.33 -5.51
N ARG A 34 15.28 4.76 -5.85
CA ARG A 34 16.30 4.30 -4.90
C ARG A 34 16.79 5.41 -3.96
N ILE A 35 17.08 6.60 -4.49
CA ILE A 35 17.60 7.73 -3.70
C ILE A 35 16.54 8.21 -2.71
N VAL A 36 15.30 8.30 -3.17
CA VAL A 36 14.18 8.76 -2.35
C VAL A 36 13.95 7.80 -1.18
N VAL A 37 13.91 6.49 -1.45
CA VAL A 37 13.72 5.52 -0.36
C VAL A 37 14.91 5.47 0.59
N ASN A 38 16.14 5.66 0.13
CA ASN A 38 17.28 5.77 1.04
C ASN A 38 17.16 6.96 2.00
N LYS A 39 16.53 8.07 1.56
CA LYS A 39 16.28 9.22 2.43
C LYS A 39 15.12 8.99 3.40
N LEU A 40 14.10 8.24 2.99
CA LEU A 40 12.95 7.92 3.85
C LEU A 40 13.29 6.85 4.89
N ASP A 41 13.94 5.77 4.45
CA ASP A 41 14.18 4.57 5.23
C ASP A 41 15.59 4.57 5.84
N THR A 42 15.88 5.57 6.65
CA THR A 42 17.18 5.72 7.33
C THR A 42 17.45 4.62 8.37
N LYS A 43 16.39 3.94 8.81
CA LYS A 43 16.44 2.87 9.82
C LYS A 43 16.44 1.47 9.22
N GLY A 44 16.30 1.32 7.90
CA GLY A 44 16.29 0.03 7.23
C GLY A 44 15.08 -0.85 7.58
N LEU A 45 13.91 -0.23 7.79
CA LEU A 45 12.66 -0.92 8.07
C LEU A 45 12.07 -1.59 6.83
N ILE A 46 12.46 -1.14 5.63
CA ILE A 46 12.00 -1.71 4.37
C ILE A 46 12.85 -2.92 4.02
N SER A 47 12.22 -4.10 3.96
CA SER A 47 12.95 -5.37 3.79
C SER A 47 13.19 -5.72 2.34
N TYR A 48 12.21 -5.45 1.48
CA TYR A 48 12.29 -5.67 0.05
C TYR A 48 11.78 -4.44 -0.70
N ARG A 49 12.45 -4.14 -1.82
CA ARG A 49 12.15 -3.01 -2.69
C ARG A 49 11.83 -3.53 -4.07
N LEU A 50 10.57 -3.37 -4.47
CA LEU A 50 10.10 -3.69 -5.82
C LEU A 50 10.02 -2.40 -6.63
N TYR A 51 10.29 -2.52 -7.93
CA TYR A 51 10.33 -1.42 -8.88
C TYR A 51 9.50 -1.77 -10.11
N ARG A 52 9.47 -0.86 -11.10
CA ARG A 52 8.68 -1.02 -12.32
C ARG A 52 8.90 -2.35 -13.03
N ASP A 53 10.12 -2.87 -13.05
CA ASP A 53 10.46 -4.14 -13.69
C ASP A 53 9.79 -5.37 -13.02
N SER A 54 9.21 -5.17 -11.83
CA SER A 54 8.43 -6.17 -11.10
C SER A 54 6.92 -6.05 -11.32
N CYS A 55 6.45 -5.04 -12.06
CA CYS A 55 5.04 -4.88 -12.40
C CYS A 55 4.70 -5.63 -13.69
N LYS A 56 3.46 -6.11 -13.81
CA LYS A 56 2.91 -6.59 -15.07
C LYS A 56 2.26 -5.43 -15.83
N GLU A 57 2.36 -5.46 -17.15
CA GLU A 57 1.60 -4.55 -18.00
C GLU A 57 0.33 -5.25 -18.48
N LEU A 58 -0.83 -4.65 -18.20
CA LEU A 58 -2.14 -5.11 -18.63
C LEU A 58 -2.86 -3.93 -19.29
N GLU A 59 -3.10 -4.02 -20.60
CA GLU A 59 -3.80 -2.96 -21.37
C GLU A 59 -3.17 -1.57 -21.20
N GLY A 60 -1.83 -1.49 -21.19
CA GLY A 60 -1.09 -0.24 -21.00
C GLY A 60 -1.11 0.31 -19.57
N LYS A 61 -1.63 -0.45 -18.60
CA LYS A 61 -1.62 -0.13 -17.17
C LYS A 61 -0.64 -1.04 -16.44
N PHE A 62 0.03 -0.48 -15.44
CA PHE A 62 0.88 -1.27 -14.54
C PHE A 62 0.03 -1.87 -13.42
N VAL A 63 0.08 -3.19 -13.31
CA VAL A 63 -0.63 -3.97 -12.29
C VAL A 63 0.38 -4.73 -11.46
N LYS A 64 0.07 -4.90 -10.17
CA LYS A 64 0.92 -5.58 -9.19
C LYS A 64 0.26 -6.89 -8.84
N ASP A 65 0.91 -7.98 -9.22
CA ASP A 65 0.42 -9.31 -8.93
C ASP A 65 1.01 -9.81 -7.61
N LEU A 66 0.20 -9.77 -6.55
CA LEU A 66 0.64 -10.21 -5.22
C LEU A 66 0.93 -11.72 -5.18
N SER A 67 0.48 -12.51 -6.15
CA SER A 67 0.84 -13.94 -6.20
C SER A 67 2.34 -14.16 -6.42
N GLU A 68 3.06 -13.16 -6.95
CA GLU A 68 4.49 -13.22 -7.24
C GLU A 68 5.37 -12.77 -6.08
N VAL A 69 4.79 -12.28 -4.97
CA VAL A 69 5.57 -11.76 -3.82
C VAL A 69 6.10 -12.86 -2.90
N GLY A 70 5.72 -14.12 -3.14
CA GLY A 70 6.22 -15.28 -2.38
C GLY A 70 5.77 -15.33 -0.92
N ARG A 71 4.59 -14.78 -0.60
CA ARG A 71 4.01 -14.77 0.76
C ARG A 71 2.57 -15.25 0.74
N ASP A 72 2.10 -15.78 1.87
CA ASP A 72 0.69 -16.09 2.05
C ASP A 72 -0.12 -14.78 2.03
N LEU A 73 -1.06 -14.67 1.07
CA LEU A 73 -1.87 -13.48 0.85
C LEU A 73 -2.73 -13.09 2.05
N LYS A 74 -3.04 -14.03 2.96
CA LYS A 74 -3.73 -13.68 4.21
C LYS A 74 -2.94 -12.70 5.07
N ASN A 75 -1.63 -12.63 4.89
CA ASN A 75 -0.74 -11.76 5.66
C ASN A 75 -0.31 -10.53 4.85
N VAL A 76 -0.91 -10.23 3.70
CA VAL A 76 -0.40 -9.22 2.76
C VAL A 76 -1.43 -8.09 2.58
N VAL A 77 -0.98 -6.83 2.63
CA VAL A 77 -1.81 -5.65 2.34
C VAL A 77 -1.10 -4.76 1.31
N LEU A 78 -1.80 -4.41 0.24
CA LEU A 78 -1.32 -3.53 -0.82
C LEU A 78 -1.94 -2.14 -0.60
N VAL A 79 -1.12 -1.11 -0.36
CA VAL A 79 -1.58 0.27 -0.15
C VAL A 79 -1.26 1.12 -1.37
N ASP A 80 -2.26 1.48 -2.18
CA ASP A 80 -2.05 2.23 -3.43
C ASP A 80 -3.12 3.31 -3.68
N ASP A 81 -2.75 4.35 -4.42
CA ASP A 81 -3.58 5.48 -4.85
C ASP A 81 -4.20 5.23 -6.24
N ASN A 82 -3.83 4.13 -6.91
CA ASN A 82 -4.30 3.73 -8.22
C ASN A 82 -5.04 2.38 -8.19
N PRO A 83 -6.36 2.36 -8.45
CA PRO A 83 -7.16 1.14 -8.49
C PRO A 83 -6.70 0.06 -9.48
N ASN A 84 -6.00 0.46 -10.54
CA ASN A 84 -5.46 -0.52 -11.50
C ASN A 84 -4.32 -1.35 -10.90
N ALA A 85 -3.59 -0.81 -9.92
CA ALA A 85 -2.41 -1.47 -9.36
C ALA A 85 -2.76 -2.79 -8.65
N TYR A 86 -3.96 -2.92 -8.09
CA TYR A 86 -4.39 -4.07 -7.29
C TYR A 86 -5.54 -4.87 -7.91
N VAL A 87 -5.75 -4.74 -9.23
CA VAL A 87 -6.87 -5.40 -9.93
C VAL A 87 -6.90 -6.92 -9.77
N PHE A 88 -5.75 -7.56 -9.55
CA PHE A 88 -5.67 -9.02 -9.35
C PHE A 88 -5.99 -9.49 -7.93
N GLN A 89 -5.84 -8.63 -6.92
CA GLN A 89 -6.12 -8.95 -5.51
C GLN A 89 -6.74 -7.75 -4.77
N PRO A 90 -7.93 -7.28 -5.19
CA PRO A 90 -8.59 -6.12 -4.58
C PRO A 90 -8.91 -6.32 -3.10
N GLU A 91 -9.12 -7.56 -2.65
CA GLU A 91 -9.37 -7.91 -1.24
C GLU A 91 -8.15 -7.68 -0.34
N ASN A 92 -6.96 -7.59 -0.92
CA ASN A 92 -5.73 -7.23 -0.22
C ASN A 92 -5.45 -5.72 -0.27
N ALA A 93 -6.28 -4.93 -0.96
CA ALA A 93 -5.99 -3.53 -1.23
C ALA A 93 -6.57 -2.60 -0.16
N LEU A 94 -5.71 -1.78 0.43
CA LEU A 94 -6.08 -0.62 1.24
C LEU A 94 -5.93 0.64 0.37
N PRO A 95 -7.01 1.13 -0.27
CA PRO A 95 -6.92 2.30 -1.12
C PRO A 95 -6.62 3.55 -0.29
N VAL A 96 -5.76 4.42 -0.83
CA VAL A 96 -5.47 5.74 -0.25
C VAL A 96 -5.71 6.82 -1.29
N LEU A 97 -5.95 8.06 -0.83
CA LEU A 97 -6.05 9.18 -1.75
C LEU A 97 -4.67 9.56 -2.32
N PRO A 98 -4.60 10.02 -3.58
CA PRO A 98 -3.38 10.58 -4.12
C PRO A 98 -2.97 11.84 -3.34
N PHE A 99 -1.72 11.87 -2.90
CA PHE A 99 -1.13 13.09 -2.32
C PHE A 99 -0.90 14.15 -3.42
N ILE A 100 -1.50 15.34 -3.25
CA ILE A 100 -1.37 16.48 -4.18
C ILE A 100 -1.04 17.75 -3.40
N ASP A 101 0.23 17.90 -3.00
CA ASP A 101 0.78 19.12 -2.35
C ASP A 101 -0.04 19.66 -1.16
N ASP A 102 -0.73 18.78 -0.43
CA ASP A 102 -1.55 19.15 0.72
C ASP A 102 -0.83 18.88 2.04
N PHE A 103 -0.44 19.93 2.75
CA PHE A 103 0.19 19.83 4.08
C PHE A 103 -0.78 19.34 5.17
N ASN A 104 -2.08 19.37 4.92
CA ASN A 104 -3.10 18.81 5.80
C ASN A 104 -3.45 17.37 5.45
N ASP A 105 -2.77 16.72 4.50
CA ASP A 105 -2.95 15.30 4.21
C ASP A 105 -2.74 14.45 5.48
N ARG A 106 -3.59 13.44 5.65
CA ARG A 106 -3.59 12.51 6.78
C ARG A 106 -3.73 11.06 6.32
N GLU A 107 -3.52 10.76 5.04
CA GLU A 107 -3.74 9.41 4.51
C GLU A 107 -2.80 8.39 5.16
N LEU A 108 -1.53 8.73 5.35
CA LEU A 108 -0.60 7.85 6.06
C LEU A 108 -0.97 7.62 7.53
N GLU A 109 -1.58 8.60 8.20
CA GLU A 109 -2.09 8.40 9.56
C GLU A 109 -3.26 7.42 9.60
N LYS A 110 -4.12 7.44 8.57
CA LYS A 110 -5.19 6.45 8.43
C LYS A 110 -4.63 5.04 8.23
N VAL A 111 -3.58 4.91 7.42
CA VAL A 111 -2.89 3.64 7.18
C VAL A 111 -2.26 3.12 8.49
N ILE A 112 -1.62 3.97 9.28
CA ILE A 112 -1.08 3.57 10.60
C ILE A 112 -2.19 3.04 11.51
N LYS A 113 -3.29 3.80 11.65
CA LYS A 113 -4.45 3.41 12.47
C LYS A 113 -5.08 2.10 11.99
N PHE A 114 -5.09 1.86 10.67
CA PHE A 114 -5.53 0.58 10.12
C PHE A 114 -4.69 -0.57 10.67
N PHE A 115 -3.35 -0.47 10.62
CA PHE A 115 -2.47 -1.53 11.12
C PHE A 115 -2.52 -1.70 12.64
N GLU A 116 -2.70 -0.62 13.40
CA GLU A 116 -2.94 -0.68 14.85
C GLU A 116 -4.23 -1.46 15.17
N ASN A 117 -5.31 -1.22 14.44
CA ASN A 117 -6.57 -1.92 14.62
C ASN A 117 -6.57 -3.37 14.08
N ALA A 118 -5.64 -3.69 13.18
CA ALA A 118 -5.49 -5.02 12.60
C ALA A 118 -4.52 -5.92 13.39
N GLU A 119 -4.00 -5.45 14.53
CA GLU A 119 -3.13 -6.26 15.38
C GLU A 119 -3.83 -7.54 15.83
N GLY A 120 -3.16 -8.68 15.65
CA GLY A 120 -3.69 -10.00 16.03
C GLY A 120 -4.73 -10.59 15.09
N VAL A 121 -5.06 -9.93 13.98
CA VAL A 121 -5.95 -10.49 12.94
C VAL A 121 -5.25 -11.65 12.22
N GLU A 122 -5.96 -12.77 12.03
CA GLU A 122 -5.43 -13.96 11.35
C GLU A 122 -5.34 -13.79 9.82
N ASP A 123 -6.30 -13.08 9.24
CA ASP A 123 -6.37 -12.76 7.81
C ASP A 123 -6.60 -11.27 7.58
N MET A 124 -5.58 -10.59 7.08
CA MET A 124 -5.59 -9.15 6.82
C MET A 124 -6.67 -8.73 5.82
N ARG A 125 -7.18 -9.64 4.98
CA ARG A 125 -8.28 -9.35 4.05
C ARG A 125 -9.58 -9.04 4.80
N ASP A 126 -9.79 -9.67 5.96
CA ASP A 126 -10.93 -9.34 6.82
C ASP A 126 -10.78 -7.95 7.44
N ALA A 127 -9.56 -7.58 7.85
CA ALA A 127 -9.26 -6.24 8.34
C ALA A 127 -9.49 -5.18 7.24
N VAL A 128 -8.98 -5.42 6.03
CA VAL A 128 -9.19 -4.54 4.86
C VAL A 128 -10.67 -4.35 4.58
N LYS A 129 -11.43 -5.45 4.50
CA LYS A 129 -12.88 -5.41 4.26
C LYS A 129 -13.62 -4.59 5.32
N ASN A 130 -13.29 -4.79 6.58
CA ASN A 130 -13.89 -4.03 7.68
C ASN A 130 -13.56 -2.54 7.57
N TYR A 131 -12.31 -2.19 7.31
CA TYR A 131 -11.87 -0.80 7.15
C TYR A 131 -12.60 -0.08 6.01
N VAL A 132 -12.62 -0.68 4.81
CA VAL A 132 -13.29 -0.10 3.64
C VAL A 132 -14.79 0.11 3.91
N SER A 133 -15.45 -0.87 4.53
CA SER A 133 -16.87 -0.75 4.89
C SER A 133 -17.17 0.38 5.89
N VAL A 134 -16.21 0.73 6.75
CA VAL A 134 -16.34 1.84 7.70
C VAL A 134 -16.16 3.19 6.99
N GLU A 135 -15.17 3.30 6.11
CA GLU A 135 -14.92 4.51 5.32
C GLU A 135 -16.10 4.81 4.37
N GLU A 136 -16.66 3.79 3.70
CA GLU A 136 -17.86 3.94 2.85
C GLU A 136 -19.04 4.50 3.63
N LYS A 137 -19.33 3.95 4.82
CA LYS A 137 -20.41 4.44 5.69
C LYS A 137 -20.17 5.86 6.20
N LYS A 138 -18.90 6.25 6.40
CA LYS A 138 -18.55 7.60 6.82
C LYS A 138 -18.83 8.60 5.71
N VAL A 139 -18.44 8.27 4.48
CA VAL A 139 -18.74 9.07 3.28
C VAL A 139 -20.25 9.21 3.08
N GLU A 140 -21.01 8.12 3.20
CA GLU A 140 -22.47 8.18 3.13
C GLU A 140 -23.04 9.11 4.20
N ARG A 141 -22.62 8.95 5.46
CA ARG A 141 -23.09 9.81 6.56
C ARG A 141 -22.81 11.28 6.28
N ASP A 142 -21.61 11.63 5.85
CA ASP A 142 -21.21 13.02 5.58
C ASP A 142 -21.97 13.63 4.39
N LEU A 143 -22.53 12.81 3.49
CA LEU A 143 -23.34 13.26 2.36
C LEU A 143 -24.80 13.56 2.73
N PHE A 144 -25.28 13.06 3.88
CA PHE A 144 -26.67 13.19 4.35
C PHE A 144 -26.85 14.13 5.57
N ILE A 145 -25.85 14.97 5.90
CA ILE A 145 -25.92 16.00 6.96
C ILE A 145 -25.82 17.41 6.37
#